data_AF-A0AAD5RLP5-F1
#
_entry.id   AF-A0AAD5RLP5-F1
#
_cell.length_a   1.000
_cell.length_b   1.000
_cell.length_c   1.000
_cell.angle_alpha   90.00
_cell.angle_beta   90.00
_cell.angle_gamma   90.00
#
_symmetry.space_group_name_H-M   'P 1'
#
loop_
_entity.id
_entity.type
_entity.pdbx_description
1 polymer ?
#
loop_
_entity_poly.entity_id
_entity_poly.type
_entity_poly.pdbx_seq_one_letter_code
_entity_poly.pdbx_strand_id
1 'polypeptide(L)'
;MHLPFRDVARVGPNDLITSDPELMRRMLNVRTHYRRSAWYDAMRLDPTKDNVLSQRNDELHASTRSKMAAGYSGREVDDLEPRIDANVQRLIGLIDGYIARDKPFDFGHKAQYFTLDIISDLAFGEPFGDVETDSDVHGYIGATEESMPTIIVTTVMPWVMKLLQMPIFKGMLPSDKDPVGVGRTMAIAKKVTAERFGPNAKVQRDMLGSFVAKGLGRSQVESEILMQILAGDTFKGVYLPGGTKIGYCAWGIYRRRDIFGDDADEFRPERWVEAPEEKLRLMEDTLELVFGYGRWQCLGKNIAMMELNKVFVELVRRFDLAVVNPIKPWNSTKRRSFPAV
;
A
#
# COMPACT_ATOMS: atom_id res chain seq x y z
N MET A 1 -12.77 10.07 -13.93
CA MET A 1 -12.77 11.46 -13.43
C MET A 1 -11.37 12.02 -13.64
N HIS A 2 -11.07 12.54 -14.83
CA HIS A 2 -9.89 13.37 -15.07
C HIS A 2 -10.28 14.78 -14.66
N LEU A 3 -10.07 15.12 -13.38
CA LEU A 3 -10.16 16.50 -12.94
C LEU A 3 -8.78 17.13 -13.08
N PRO A 4 -8.68 18.35 -13.63
CA PRO A 4 -7.43 19.07 -13.72
C PRO A 4 -6.93 19.36 -12.29
N PHE A 5 -5.77 18.77 -11.97
CA PHE A 5 -4.83 19.16 -10.93
C PHE A 5 -5.43 19.63 -9.60
N ARG A 6 -5.82 18.66 -8.78
CA ARG A 6 -5.44 18.74 -7.37
C ARG A 6 -4.60 17.53 -7.06
N ASP A 7 -3.35 17.76 -6.64
CA ASP A 7 -2.43 16.73 -6.15
C ASP A 7 -3.11 15.81 -5.13
N VAL A 8 -4.13 16.32 -4.41
CA VAL A 8 -4.95 15.61 -3.44
C VAL A 8 -6.46 15.87 -3.68
N ALA A 9 -7.24 14.79 -3.77
CA ALA A 9 -8.69 14.80 -3.90
C ALA A 9 -9.37 14.19 -2.67
N ARG A 10 -10.43 14.84 -2.15
CA ARG A 10 -11.25 14.28 -1.07
C ARG A 10 -12.33 13.37 -1.65
N VAL A 11 -12.32 12.12 -1.22
CA VAL A 11 -13.25 11.06 -1.68
C VAL A 11 -14.17 10.55 -0.56
N GLY A 12 -13.96 11.00 0.66
CA GLY A 12 -14.84 10.77 1.80
C GLY A 12 -14.60 11.78 2.93
N PRO A 13 -15.37 11.73 4.02
CA PRO A 13 -15.27 12.71 5.11
C PRO A 13 -13.84 12.84 5.64
N ASN A 14 -13.15 11.69 5.81
CA ASN A 14 -11.77 11.61 6.28
C ASN A 14 -10.88 10.84 5.29
N ASP A 15 -11.26 10.77 4.02
CA ASP A 15 -10.57 9.98 3.00
C ASP A 15 -10.11 10.87 1.86
N LEU A 16 -8.79 10.87 1.64
CA LEU A 16 -8.12 11.56 0.55
C LEU A 16 -7.44 10.56 -0.37
N ILE A 17 -7.41 10.86 -1.66
CA ILE A 17 -6.61 10.17 -2.66
C ILE A 17 -5.63 11.18 -3.24
N THR A 18 -4.34 10.82 -3.28
CA THR A 18 -3.30 11.63 -3.91
C THR A 18 -2.73 10.93 -5.14
N SER A 19 -2.36 11.71 -6.15
CA SER A 19 -1.50 11.24 -7.25
C SER A 19 -0.15 11.95 -7.25
N ASP A 20 0.21 12.57 -6.12
CA ASP A 20 1.46 13.28 -5.94
C ASP A 20 2.57 12.36 -5.40
N PRO A 21 3.63 12.11 -6.18
CA PRO A 21 4.73 11.26 -5.74
C PRO A 21 5.52 11.87 -4.58
N GLU A 22 5.58 13.19 -4.43
CA GLU A 22 6.23 13.83 -3.28
C GLU A 22 5.46 13.56 -1.98
N LEU A 23 4.12 13.65 -2.03
CA LEU A 23 3.30 13.29 -0.88
C LEU A 23 3.44 11.81 -0.56
N MET A 24 3.49 10.94 -1.56
CA MET A 24 3.76 9.50 -1.36
C MET A 24 5.12 9.27 -0.66
N ARG A 25 6.20 9.90 -1.14
CA ARG A 25 7.53 9.81 -0.51
C ARG A 25 7.51 10.33 0.92
N ARG A 26 6.85 11.45 1.17
CA ARG A 26 6.71 12.04 2.52
C ARG A 26 5.96 11.09 3.46
N MET A 27 4.83 10.54 3.00
CA MET A 27 4.04 9.60 3.79
C MET A 27 4.84 8.33 4.13
N LEU A 28 5.63 7.83 3.18
CA LEU A 28 6.35 6.56 3.31
C LEU A 28 7.78 6.68 3.86
N ASN A 29 8.28 7.90 4.06
CA ASN A 29 9.62 8.17 4.55
C ASN A 29 9.90 7.47 5.89
N VAL A 30 11.16 7.12 6.16
CA VAL A 30 11.59 6.49 7.42
C VAL A 30 11.20 7.31 8.66
N ARG A 31 11.30 8.64 8.59
CA ARG A 31 10.99 9.55 9.71
C ARG A 31 9.59 10.18 9.64
N THR A 32 8.70 9.56 8.89
CA THR A 32 7.34 10.03 8.71
C THR A 32 6.54 10.05 10.03
N HIS A 33 5.67 11.04 10.18
CA HIS A 33 4.64 11.05 11.23
C HIS A 33 3.36 10.32 10.78
N TYR A 34 3.24 9.99 9.50
CA TYR A 34 2.12 9.20 8.98
C TYR A 34 2.20 7.75 9.49
N ARG A 35 1.04 7.17 9.79
CA ARG A 35 0.91 5.79 10.27
C ARG A 35 -0.04 5.02 9.36
N ARG A 36 0.11 3.69 9.33
CA ARG A 36 -0.85 2.82 8.65
C ARG A 36 -2.23 2.92 9.30
N SER A 37 -3.24 3.23 8.49
CA SER A 37 -4.61 3.37 8.97
C SER A 37 -5.25 2.00 9.21
N ALA A 38 -6.46 1.99 9.79
CA ALA A 38 -7.25 0.78 9.97
C ALA A 38 -7.63 0.07 8.65
N TRP A 39 -7.41 0.71 7.50
CA TRP A 39 -7.52 0.08 6.18
C TRP A 39 -6.66 -1.20 6.09
N TYR A 40 -5.48 -1.19 6.69
CA TYR A 40 -4.55 -2.32 6.66
C TYR A 40 -5.04 -3.54 7.47
N ASP A 41 -6.03 -3.38 8.36
CA ASP A 41 -6.60 -4.50 9.13
C ASP A 41 -7.30 -5.51 8.19
N ALA A 42 -7.78 -5.06 7.03
CA ALA A 42 -8.39 -5.94 6.02
C ALA A 42 -7.38 -6.82 5.28
N MET A 43 -6.07 -6.56 5.44
CA MET A 43 -4.99 -7.35 4.82
C MET A 43 -4.57 -8.55 5.68
N ARG A 44 -5.32 -8.85 6.75
CA ARG A 44 -5.13 -10.05 7.57
C ARG A 44 -5.64 -11.28 6.83
N LEU A 45 -4.78 -12.29 6.68
CA LEU A 45 -5.18 -13.61 6.17
C LEU A 45 -5.82 -14.46 7.27
N ASP A 46 -5.28 -14.40 8.49
CA ASP A 46 -5.94 -14.85 9.71
C ASP A 46 -6.61 -13.63 10.36
N PRO A 47 -7.94 -13.57 10.48
CA PRO A 47 -8.66 -12.41 11.02
C PRO A 47 -8.19 -11.96 12.41
N THR A 48 -7.53 -12.84 13.16
CA THR A 48 -7.07 -12.60 14.53
C THR A 48 -5.60 -12.21 14.62
N LYS A 49 -4.82 -12.35 13.55
CA LYS A 49 -3.36 -12.15 13.58
C LYS A 49 -2.88 -11.19 12.51
N ASP A 50 -2.00 -10.29 12.91
CA ASP A 50 -1.31 -9.41 11.98
C ASP A 50 -0.15 -10.09 11.27
N ASN A 51 -0.06 -9.84 9.96
CA ASN A 51 1.12 -10.13 9.16
C ASN A 51 1.90 -8.83 8.87
N VAL A 52 3.03 -8.93 8.17
CA VAL A 52 3.87 -7.75 7.86
C VAL A 52 3.12 -6.68 7.04
N LEU A 53 2.12 -7.05 6.26
CA LEU A 53 1.30 -6.10 5.49
C LEU A 53 0.24 -5.43 6.38
N SER A 54 -0.45 -6.19 7.24
CA SER A 54 -1.53 -5.66 8.08
C SER A 54 -1.05 -4.96 9.36
N GLN A 55 0.18 -5.23 9.82
CA GLN A 55 0.74 -4.68 11.05
C GLN A 55 0.82 -3.14 10.98
N ARG A 56 0.11 -2.48 11.91
CA ARG A 56 0.01 -1.02 12.03
C ARG A 56 0.92 -0.44 13.12
N ASN A 57 1.39 -1.26 14.06
CA ASN A 57 2.42 -0.85 15.00
C ASN A 57 3.77 -0.86 14.29
N ASP A 58 4.39 0.31 14.27
CA ASP A 58 5.60 0.59 13.52
C ASP A 58 6.83 -0.17 14.02
N GLU A 59 6.95 -0.40 15.33
CA GLU A 59 8.07 -1.14 15.93
C GLU A 59 7.93 -2.64 15.67
N LEU A 60 6.71 -3.18 15.84
CA LEU A 60 6.42 -4.57 15.51
C LEU A 60 6.59 -4.83 14.03
N HIS A 61 6.13 -3.92 13.16
CA HIS A 61 6.34 -4.01 11.72
C HIS A 61 7.84 -4.04 11.38
N ALA A 62 8.62 -3.11 11.95
CA ALA A 62 10.06 -3.06 11.70
C ALA A 62 10.76 -4.35 12.18
N SER A 63 10.40 -4.85 13.36
CA SER A 63 10.93 -6.09 13.92
C SER A 63 10.61 -7.30 13.04
N THR A 64 9.33 -7.48 12.67
CA THR A 64 8.90 -8.58 11.78
C THR A 64 9.56 -8.47 10.41
N ARG A 65 9.58 -7.27 9.81
CA ARG A 65 10.23 -7.02 8.52
C ARG A 65 11.72 -7.35 8.58
N SER A 66 12.42 -6.99 9.66
CA SER A 66 13.85 -7.28 9.82
C SER A 66 14.12 -8.78 9.87
N LYS A 67 13.26 -9.56 10.53
CA LYS A 67 13.36 -11.03 10.60
C LYS A 67 13.17 -11.68 9.22
N MET A 68 12.29 -11.12 8.39
CA MET A 68 11.99 -11.64 7.05
C MET A 68 13.03 -11.20 5.99
N ALA A 69 13.84 -10.17 6.27
CA ALA A 69 14.67 -9.52 5.25
C ALA A 69 15.70 -10.45 4.61
N ALA A 70 16.23 -11.42 5.35
CA ALA A 70 17.23 -12.34 4.82
C ALA A 70 16.66 -13.26 3.74
N GLY A 71 15.49 -13.89 3.99
CA GLY A 71 14.77 -14.69 3.00
C GLY A 71 14.42 -13.92 1.72
N TYR A 72 13.85 -12.71 1.84
CA TYR A 72 13.51 -11.90 0.65
C TYR A 72 14.73 -11.32 -0.08
N SER A 73 15.88 -11.23 0.58
CA SER A 73 17.13 -10.84 -0.06
C SER A 73 17.84 -12.00 -0.76
N GLY A 74 17.33 -13.23 -0.63
CA GLY A 74 17.98 -14.45 -1.14
C GLY A 74 19.16 -14.95 -0.33
N ARG A 75 19.61 -14.21 0.71
CA ARG A 75 20.79 -14.59 1.51
C ARG A 75 20.64 -15.90 2.28
N GLU A 76 19.40 -16.31 2.53
CA GLU A 76 19.04 -17.56 3.23
C GLU A 76 18.21 -18.49 2.34
N VAL A 77 18.22 -18.26 1.02
CA VAL A 77 17.50 -19.09 0.05
C VAL A 77 18.53 -19.73 -0.87
N ASP A 78 18.78 -21.01 -0.65
CA ASP A 78 19.70 -21.78 -1.48
C ASP A 78 19.22 -21.80 -2.93
N ASP A 79 20.16 -21.59 -3.85
CA ASP A 79 19.93 -21.63 -5.29
C ASP A 79 18.79 -20.72 -5.77
N LEU A 80 18.58 -19.56 -5.11
CA LEU A 80 17.49 -18.64 -5.47
C LEU A 80 17.47 -18.31 -6.97
N GLU A 81 18.61 -17.91 -7.52
CA GLU A 81 18.70 -17.52 -8.93
C GLU A 81 18.52 -18.73 -9.88
N PRO A 82 19.21 -19.87 -9.67
CA PRO A 82 18.94 -21.10 -10.43
C PRO A 82 17.48 -21.57 -10.39
N ARG A 83 16.77 -21.40 -9.26
CA ARG A 83 15.34 -21.74 -9.14
C ARG A 83 14.48 -20.82 -10.00
N ILE A 84 14.76 -19.51 -10.01
CA ILE A 84 14.09 -18.57 -10.92
C ILE A 84 14.38 -18.96 -12.38
N ASP A 85 15.63 -19.29 -12.71
CA ASP A 85 16.01 -19.71 -14.07
C ASP A 85 15.25 -20.97 -14.52
N ALA A 86 15.11 -21.96 -13.63
CA ALA A 86 14.32 -23.16 -13.90
C ALA A 86 12.86 -22.82 -14.21
N ASN A 87 12.23 -21.93 -13.44
CA ASN A 87 10.85 -21.48 -13.69
C ASN A 87 10.73 -20.68 -14.99
N VAL A 88 11.72 -19.85 -15.34
CA VAL A 88 11.76 -19.18 -16.64
C VAL A 88 11.80 -20.21 -17.76
N GLN A 89 12.65 -21.24 -17.67
CA GLN A 89 12.69 -22.29 -18.70
C GLN A 89 11.36 -23.07 -18.80
N ARG A 90 10.67 -23.32 -17.68
CA ARG A 90 9.31 -23.91 -17.69
C ARG A 90 8.33 -23.04 -18.46
N LEU A 91 8.32 -21.73 -18.24
CA LEU A 91 7.47 -20.79 -18.98
C LEU A 91 7.80 -20.78 -20.48
N ILE A 92 9.08 -20.79 -20.84
CA ILE A 92 9.50 -20.88 -22.24
C ILE A 92 9.00 -22.18 -22.88
N GLY A 93 9.16 -23.32 -22.21
CA GLY A 93 8.65 -24.61 -22.68
C GLY A 93 7.13 -24.61 -22.85
N LEU A 94 6.39 -23.94 -21.97
CA LEU A 94 4.95 -23.76 -22.12
C LEU A 94 4.62 -22.97 -23.40
N ILE A 95 5.31 -21.85 -23.64
CA ILE A 95 5.15 -21.03 -24.86
C ILE A 95 5.44 -21.86 -26.11
N ASP A 96 6.54 -22.62 -26.13
CA ASP A 96 6.88 -23.52 -27.25
C ASP A 96 5.74 -24.51 -27.53
N GLY A 97 5.11 -25.05 -26.48
CA GLY A 97 3.95 -25.91 -26.61
C GLY A 97 2.73 -25.20 -27.24
N TYR A 98 2.50 -23.92 -26.95
CA TYR A 98 1.45 -23.13 -27.61
C TYR A 98 1.77 -22.84 -29.08
N ILE A 99 3.02 -22.54 -29.40
CA ILE A 99 3.50 -22.33 -30.78
C ILE A 99 3.32 -23.62 -31.60
N ALA A 100 3.74 -24.77 -31.07
CA ALA A 100 3.61 -26.06 -31.74
C ALA A 100 2.15 -26.46 -32.03
N ARG A 101 1.20 -25.93 -31.25
CA ARG A 101 -0.25 -26.15 -31.41
C ARG A 101 -0.95 -25.06 -32.22
N ASP A 102 -0.22 -24.03 -32.67
CA ASP A 102 -0.75 -22.83 -33.32
C ASP A 102 -1.90 -22.19 -32.51
N LYS A 103 -1.67 -22.01 -31.20
CA LYS A 103 -2.65 -21.46 -30.27
C LYS A 103 -2.22 -20.11 -29.71
N PRO A 104 -3.15 -19.16 -29.52
CA PRO A 104 -2.85 -17.91 -28.87
C PRO A 104 -2.45 -18.13 -27.40
N PHE A 105 -1.39 -17.45 -26.97
CA PHE A 105 -0.89 -17.51 -25.59
C PHE A 105 -1.47 -16.35 -24.76
N ASP A 106 -2.17 -16.68 -23.67
CA ASP A 106 -2.72 -15.67 -22.76
C ASP A 106 -1.67 -15.22 -21.73
N PHE A 107 -0.85 -14.24 -22.10
CA PHE A 107 0.17 -13.68 -21.18
C PHE A 107 -0.40 -13.20 -19.85
N GLY A 108 -1.64 -12.72 -19.81
CA GLY A 108 -2.24 -12.18 -18.59
C GLY A 108 -2.51 -13.24 -17.55
N HIS A 109 -3.02 -14.39 -17.98
CA HIS A 109 -3.26 -15.51 -17.09
C HIS A 109 -1.96 -16.27 -16.79
N LYS A 110 -1.10 -16.50 -17.79
CA LYS A 110 0.13 -17.29 -17.60
C LYS A 110 1.22 -16.56 -16.81
N ALA A 111 1.21 -15.22 -16.80
CA ALA A 111 2.07 -14.47 -15.89
C ALA A 111 1.73 -14.74 -14.41
N GLN A 112 0.45 -14.98 -14.09
CA GLN A 112 0.03 -15.32 -12.72
C GLN A 112 0.54 -16.71 -12.31
N TYR A 113 0.42 -17.71 -13.20
CA TYR A 113 0.99 -19.05 -13.00
C TYR A 113 2.50 -18.99 -12.78
N PHE A 114 3.21 -18.27 -13.65
CA PHE A 114 4.65 -18.10 -13.55
C PHE A 114 5.07 -17.48 -12.22
N THR A 115 4.38 -16.43 -11.79
CA THR A 115 4.70 -15.74 -10.53
C THR A 115 4.40 -16.64 -9.33
N LEU A 116 3.29 -17.39 -9.37
CA LEU A 116 2.88 -18.29 -8.30
C LEU A 116 3.83 -19.49 -8.18
N ASP A 117 4.28 -20.05 -9.29
CA ASP A 117 5.29 -21.11 -9.32
C ASP A 117 6.65 -20.63 -8.79
N ILE A 118 7.09 -19.41 -9.11
CA ILE A 118 8.33 -18.87 -8.53
C ILE A 118 8.18 -18.66 -7.02
N ILE A 119 7.10 -18.02 -6.58
CA ILE A 119 6.90 -17.75 -5.15
C ILE A 119 6.81 -19.07 -4.37
N SER A 120 6.10 -20.07 -4.88
CA SER A 120 6.00 -21.38 -4.24
C SER A 120 7.33 -22.13 -4.22
N ASP A 121 8.10 -22.11 -5.33
CA ASP A 121 9.44 -22.71 -5.40
C ASP A 121 10.40 -22.09 -4.37
N LEU A 122 10.41 -20.75 -4.28
CA LEU A 122 11.25 -20.04 -3.31
C LEU A 122 10.78 -20.20 -1.86
N ALA A 123 9.47 -20.33 -1.62
CA ALA A 123 8.90 -20.39 -0.27
C ALA A 123 8.84 -21.82 0.30
N PHE A 124 8.57 -22.81 -0.54
CA PHE A 124 8.30 -24.20 -0.15
C PHE A 124 9.32 -25.20 -0.70
N GLY A 125 10.21 -24.76 -1.60
CA GLY A 125 11.25 -25.58 -2.20
C GLY A 125 10.83 -26.30 -3.48
N GLU A 126 9.57 -26.15 -3.91
CA GLU A 126 9.03 -26.71 -5.14
C GLU A 126 7.92 -25.80 -5.71
N PRO A 127 7.79 -25.67 -7.04
CA PRO A 127 6.69 -24.94 -7.66
C PRO A 127 5.37 -25.69 -7.45
N PHE A 128 4.26 -24.96 -7.38
CA PHE A 128 2.92 -25.56 -7.37
C PHE A 128 2.58 -26.31 -8.67
N GLY A 129 3.23 -25.95 -9.78
CA GLY A 129 3.14 -26.64 -11.06
C GLY A 129 2.14 -26.00 -12.01
N ASP A 130 1.71 -24.77 -11.76
CA ASP A 130 0.70 -24.08 -12.56
C ASP A 130 1.15 -23.88 -14.02
N VAL A 131 2.43 -23.60 -14.23
CA VAL A 131 3.02 -23.46 -15.57
C VAL A 131 3.12 -24.82 -16.27
N GLU A 132 3.52 -25.86 -15.54
CA GLU A 132 3.72 -27.21 -16.11
C GLU A 132 2.39 -27.83 -16.56
N THR A 133 1.34 -27.69 -15.75
CA THR A 133 0.02 -28.23 -16.06
C THR A 133 -0.84 -27.27 -16.87
N ASP A 134 -0.38 -26.04 -17.08
CA ASP A 134 -1.11 -24.97 -17.76
C ASP A 134 -2.47 -24.65 -17.10
N SER A 135 -2.54 -24.75 -15.76
CA SER A 135 -3.77 -24.63 -14.97
C SER A 135 -3.51 -24.07 -13.57
N ASP A 136 -4.51 -23.44 -12.93
CA ASP A 136 -4.47 -23.08 -11.50
C ASP A 136 -4.63 -24.35 -10.64
N VAL A 137 -3.53 -25.05 -10.34
CA VAL A 137 -3.51 -26.41 -9.74
C VAL A 137 -4.26 -26.45 -8.41
N HIS A 138 -4.14 -25.39 -7.62
CA HIS A 138 -4.75 -25.29 -6.29
C HIS A 138 -5.97 -24.37 -6.23
N GLY A 139 -6.43 -23.81 -7.36
CA GLY A 139 -7.53 -22.85 -7.40
C GLY A 139 -7.23 -21.54 -6.69
N TYR A 140 -5.95 -21.21 -6.48
CA TYR A 140 -5.51 -20.06 -5.69
C TYR A 140 -5.85 -18.75 -6.38
N ILE A 141 -5.62 -18.67 -7.69
CA ILE A 141 -5.88 -17.47 -8.49
C ILE A 141 -7.38 -17.21 -8.55
N GLY A 142 -8.16 -18.23 -8.89
CA GLY A 142 -9.62 -18.14 -8.91
C GLY A 142 -10.22 -17.70 -7.58
N ALA A 143 -9.82 -18.34 -6.48
CA ALA A 143 -10.30 -18.00 -5.14
C ALA A 143 -9.92 -16.56 -4.72
N THR A 144 -8.73 -16.10 -5.12
CA THR A 144 -8.28 -14.73 -4.85
C THR A 144 -9.10 -13.72 -5.63
N GLU A 145 -9.36 -13.93 -6.92
CA GLU A 145 -10.17 -13.04 -7.77
C GLU A 145 -11.63 -12.93 -7.28
N GLU A 146 -12.20 -14.05 -6.81
CA GLU A 146 -13.53 -14.10 -6.21
C GLU A 146 -13.60 -13.36 -4.87
N SER A 147 -12.51 -13.39 -4.09
CA SER A 147 -12.42 -12.74 -2.77
C SER A 147 -12.14 -11.24 -2.85
N MET A 148 -11.48 -10.76 -3.91
CA MET A 148 -11.13 -9.33 -4.10
C MET A 148 -12.27 -8.32 -3.91
N PRO A 149 -13.50 -8.49 -4.42
CA PRO A 149 -14.57 -7.53 -4.20
C PRO A 149 -14.98 -7.46 -2.73
N THR A 150 -14.98 -8.60 -2.02
CA THR A 150 -15.20 -8.64 -0.57
C THR A 150 -14.10 -7.90 0.17
N ILE A 151 -12.83 -8.10 -0.22
CA ILE A 151 -11.70 -7.35 0.34
C ILE A 151 -11.89 -5.85 0.08
N ILE A 152 -12.16 -5.41 -1.16
CA ILE A 152 -12.35 -3.99 -1.49
C ILE A 152 -13.48 -3.37 -0.64
N VAL A 153 -14.63 -4.04 -0.56
CA VAL A 153 -15.80 -3.57 0.20
C VAL A 153 -15.48 -3.44 1.69
N THR A 154 -14.90 -4.48 2.29
CA THR A 154 -14.51 -4.49 3.71
C THR A 154 -13.43 -3.47 4.04
N THR A 155 -12.57 -3.16 3.07
CA THR A 155 -11.47 -2.21 3.22
C THR A 155 -11.93 -0.75 3.09
N VAL A 156 -12.85 -0.44 2.17
CA VAL A 156 -13.43 0.91 1.99
C VAL A 156 -14.47 1.22 3.07
N MET A 157 -15.13 0.20 3.61
CA MET A 157 -16.09 0.33 4.70
C MET A 157 -15.65 -0.49 5.92
N PRO A 158 -14.64 -0.03 6.69
CA PRO A 158 -14.16 -0.75 7.87
C PRO A 158 -15.23 -0.98 8.94
N TRP A 159 -16.29 -0.16 8.93
CA TRP A 159 -17.45 -0.33 9.79
C TRP A 159 -18.26 -1.59 9.45
N VAL A 160 -18.23 -2.07 8.21
CA VAL A 160 -18.85 -3.35 7.80
C VAL A 160 -18.11 -4.52 8.44
N MET A 161 -16.78 -4.48 8.54
CA MET A 161 -16.02 -5.49 9.28
C MET A 161 -16.32 -5.43 10.78
N LYS A 162 -16.44 -4.23 11.36
CA LYS A 162 -16.93 -4.08 12.73
C LYS A 162 -18.37 -4.58 12.90
N LEU A 163 -19.19 -4.50 11.85
CA LEU A 163 -20.58 -4.96 11.85
C LEU A 163 -20.69 -6.48 11.79
N LEU A 164 -19.85 -7.12 10.97
CA LEU A 164 -19.72 -8.58 10.85
C LEU A 164 -19.05 -9.22 12.08
N GLN A 165 -18.25 -8.46 12.82
CA GLN A 165 -17.60 -8.88 14.06
C GLN A 165 -18.46 -8.62 15.32
N MET A 166 -19.74 -8.27 15.17
CA MET A 166 -20.61 -7.82 16.27
C MET A 166 -21.81 -8.75 16.55
N PRO A 167 -22.02 -9.24 17.79
CA PRO A 167 -23.09 -10.18 18.12
C PRO A 167 -24.47 -9.55 18.41
N ILE A 168 -24.99 -8.62 17.58
CA ILE A 168 -26.16 -7.73 17.83
C ILE A 168 -25.71 -6.41 18.51
N PHE A 169 -25.48 -5.34 17.74
CA PHE A 169 -25.37 -3.99 18.31
C PHE A 169 -26.68 -3.61 18.99
N LYS A 170 -26.67 -3.14 20.25
CA LYS A 170 -27.61 -2.12 20.75
C LYS A 170 -27.27 -1.79 22.21
N GLY A 171 -26.69 -0.62 22.46
CA GLY A 171 -26.81 -0.03 23.79
C GLY A 171 -25.69 0.87 24.29
N MET A 172 -24.57 1.05 23.59
CA MET A 172 -23.44 1.79 24.18
C MET A 172 -22.79 2.76 23.21
N LEU A 173 -23.13 4.05 23.40
CA LEU A 173 -22.30 5.18 23.01
C LEU A 173 -21.74 5.83 24.30
N PRO A 174 -20.51 6.37 24.30
CA PRO A 174 -19.82 6.80 25.52
C PRO A 174 -20.31 8.14 26.09
N SER A 175 -20.19 8.30 27.42
CA SER A 175 -20.55 9.46 28.22
C SER A 175 -19.33 9.95 29.03
N ASP A 176 -19.36 11.21 29.46
CA ASP A 176 -18.34 11.84 30.32
C ASP A 176 -18.23 11.23 31.74
N LYS A 177 -19.05 10.21 32.05
CA LYS A 177 -19.00 9.42 33.28
C LYS A 177 -18.31 8.06 33.13
N ASP A 178 -17.75 7.76 31.96
CA ASP A 178 -17.21 6.44 31.68
C ASP A 178 -15.89 6.14 32.44
N PRO A 179 -15.79 4.97 33.10
CA PRO A 179 -14.63 4.63 33.92
C PRO A 179 -13.40 4.19 33.12
N VAL A 180 -13.46 4.10 31.77
CA VAL A 180 -12.35 3.75 30.87
C VAL A 180 -12.52 4.40 29.48
N GLY A 181 -11.44 4.51 28.69
CA GLY A 181 -11.47 5.07 27.34
C GLY A 181 -11.43 6.60 27.28
N VAL A 182 -11.98 7.19 26.20
CA VAL A 182 -11.92 8.63 25.89
C VAL A 182 -12.48 9.50 27.03
N GLY A 183 -13.55 9.04 27.71
CA GLY A 183 -14.15 9.71 28.87
C GLY A 183 -13.21 9.78 30.09
N ARG A 184 -12.45 8.71 30.37
CA ARG A 184 -11.44 8.71 31.44
C ARG A 184 -10.25 9.62 31.13
N THR A 185 -9.83 9.70 29.87
CA THR A 185 -8.78 10.67 29.46
C THR A 185 -9.24 12.13 29.59
N MET A 186 -10.52 12.43 29.34
CA MET A 186 -11.07 13.77 29.59
C MET A 186 -11.10 14.12 31.09
N ALA A 187 -11.42 13.14 31.95
CA ALA A 187 -11.39 13.31 33.41
C ALA A 187 -9.95 13.51 33.93
N ILE A 188 -8.97 12.76 33.40
CA ILE A 188 -7.55 12.93 33.73
C ILE A 188 -7.03 14.30 33.28
N ALA A 189 -7.38 14.76 32.06
CA ALA A 189 -6.97 16.07 31.55
C ALA A 189 -7.52 17.22 32.42
N LYS A 190 -8.80 17.15 32.84
CA LYS A 190 -9.40 18.13 33.77
C LYS A 190 -8.73 18.10 35.15
N LYS A 191 -8.40 16.91 35.67
CA LYS A 191 -7.71 16.76 36.96
C LYS A 191 -6.30 17.34 36.93
N VAL A 192 -5.49 16.98 35.93
CA VAL A 192 -4.10 17.45 35.77
C VAL A 192 -4.05 18.95 35.51
N THR A 193 -5.02 19.51 34.78
CA THR A 193 -5.10 20.96 34.55
C THR A 193 -5.51 21.71 35.82
N ALA A 194 -6.43 21.15 36.62
CA ALA A 194 -6.84 21.75 37.90
C ALA A 194 -5.69 21.88 38.90
N GLU A 195 -4.69 20.99 38.87
CA GLU A 195 -3.50 21.06 39.74
C GLU A 195 -2.58 22.27 39.42
N ARG A 196 -2.82 22.95 38.29
CA ARG A 196 -1.99 24.07 37.81
C ARG A 196 -2.64 25.44 37.94
N PHE A 197 -3.90 25.49 38.37
CA PHE A 197 -4.66 26.74 38.54
C PHE A 197 -5.29 26.79 39.93
N GLY A 198 -5.12 27.91 40.64
CA GLY A 198 -5.66 28.11 42.00
C GLY A 198 -4.58 28.46 43.03
N PRO A 199 -4.96 28.67 44.31
CA PRO A 199 -4.07 29.20 45.34
C PRO A 199 -2.88 28.29 45.71
N ASN A 200 -2.95 26.98 45.40
CA ASN A 200 -1.89 25.99 45.64
C ASN A 200 -1.34 25.39 44.32
N ALA A 201 -1.33 26.16 43.22
CA ALA A 201 -0.90 25.67 41.92
C ALA A 201 0.52 25.09 41.94
N LYS A 202 0.68 23.85 41.45
CA LYS A 202 1.96 23.16 41.42
C LYS A 202 2.81 23.63 40.24
N VAL A 203 3.91 24.32 40.52
CA VAL A 203 4.88 24.74 39.49
C VAL A 203 5.75 23.56 39.08
N GLN A 204 5.74 23.19 37.81
CA GLN A 204 6.53 22.10 37.25
C GLN A 204 7.07 22.49 35.88
N ARG A 205 8.31 22.09 35.56
CA ARG A 205 8.95 22.35 34.27
C ARG A 205 8.58 21.27 33.25
N ASP A 206 7.32 21.31 32.81
CA ASP A 206 6.78 20.50 31.73
C ASP A 206 6.05 21.40 30.71
N MET A 207 5.59 20.81 29.59
CA MET A 207 4.88 21.55 28.52
C MET A 207 3.67 22.33 29.06
N LEU A 208 2.95 21.74 30.02
CA LEU A 208 1.79 22.35 30.67
C LEU A 208 2.20 23.55 31.54
N GLY A 209 3.29 23.43 32.30
CA GLY A 209 3.89 24.51 33.06
C GLY A 209 4.38 25.69 32.19
N SER A 210 4.84 25.41 30.97
CA SER A 210 5.22 26.44 29.99
C SER A 210 4.02 27.27 29.52
N PHE A 211 2.86 26.64 29.29
CA PHE A 211 1.63 27.34 28.85
C PHE A 211 1.02 28.20 29.96
N VAL A 212 1.02 27.68 31.19
CA VAL A 212 0.57 28.42 32.37
C VAL A 212 1.50 29.62 32.64
N ALA A 213 2.82 29.43 32.55
CA ALA A 213 3.80 30.51 32.74
C ALA A 213 3.70 31.61 31.68
N LYS A 214 3.12 31.32 30.50
CA LYS A 214 2.88 32.26 29.41
C LYS A 214 1.47 32.87 29.43
N GLY A 215 0.69 32.63 30.48
CA GLY A 215 -0.57 33.31 30.75
C GLY A 215 -1.80 32.75 30.05
N LEU A 216 -1.77 31.50 29.54
CA LEU A 216 -2.96 30.88 28.95
C LEU A 216 -4.00 30.57 30.06
N GLY A 217 -5.26 30.92 29.79
CA GLY A 217 -6.37 30.69 30.73
C GLY A 217 -6.73 29.19 30.84
N ARG A 218 -7.37 28.81 31.94
CA ARG A 218 -7.69 27.40 32.25
C ARG A 218 -8.44 26.68 31.13
N SER A 219 -9.48 27.29 30.56
CA SER A 219 -10.25 26.70 29.45
C SER A 219 -9.42 26.56 28.16
N GLN A 220 -8.52 27.51 27.89
CA GLN A 220 -7.58 27.42 26.76
C GLN A 220 -6.57 26.29 26.96
N VAL A 221 -6.01 26.14 28.16
CA VAL A 221 -5.10 25.04 28.47
C VAL A 221 -5.78 23.68 28.39
N GLU A 222 -7.02 23.56 28.87
CA GLU A 222 -7.83 22.34 28.75
C GLU A 222 -8.14 21.99 27.28
N SER A 223 -8.37 22.99 26.41
CA SER A 223 -8.56 22.80 24.97
C SER A 223 -7.27 22.51 24.20
N GLU A 224 -6.16 23.18 24.53
CA GLU A 224 -4.85 23.04 23.86
C GLU A 224 -4.18 21.68 24.14
N ILE A 225 -4.36 21.12 25.33
CA ILE A 225 -3.90 19.76 25.66
C ILE A 225 -4.64 18.71 24.82
N LEU A 226 -5.94 18.91 24.59
CA LEU A 226 -6.74 18.07 23.69
C LEU A 226 -6.37 18.29 22.22
N MET A 227 -5.95 19.51 21.85
CA MET A 227 -5.51 19.85 20.48
C MET A 227 -4.13 19.25 20.14
N GLN A 228 -3.23 19.11 21.13
CA GLN A 228 -1.90 18.51 20.93
C GLN A 228 -1.92 17.00 20.65
N ILE A 229 -3.08 16.35 20.78
CA ILE A 229 -3.28 14.93 20.41
C ILE A 229 -3.77 14.80 18.95
N LEU A 230 -4.18 15.89 18.30
CA LEU A 230 -4.62 15.91 16.90
C LEU A 230 -3.57 16.61 16.02
N ALA A 231 -2.44 15.95 15.79
CA ALA A 231 -1.47 16.42 14.80
C ALA A 231 -2.03 16.24 13.37
N GLY A 232 -2.27 17.36 12.69
CA GLY A 232 -2.44 17.42 11.23
C GLY A 232 -1.14 17.83 10.53
N ASP A 233 -1.05 17.60 9.23
CA ASP A 233 0.09 17.98 8.39
C ASP A 233 -0.35 19.03 7.36
N THR A 234 0.57 19.84 6.82
CA THR A 234 0.30 20.72 5.66
C THR A 234 1.17 20.28 4.49
N PHE A 235 0.54 20.01 3.34
CA PHE A 235 1.23 19.66 2.11
C PHE A 235 0.80 20.59 0.97
N LYS A 236 1.77 21.28 0.35
CA LYS A 236 1.53 22.26 -0.74
C LYS A 236 0.38 23.24 -0.45
N GLY A 237 0.36 23.80 0.77
CA GLY A 237 -0.66 24.76 1.21
C GLY A 237 -2.02 24.14 1.59
N VAL A 238 -2.18 22.82 1.47
CA VAL A 238 -3.38 22.09 1.92
C VAL A 238 -3.15 21.54 3.33
N TYR A 239 -3.96 21.98 4.28
CA TYR A 239 -4.00 21.41 5.63
C TYR A 239 -4.72 20.06 5.63
N LEU A 240 -4.08 19.06 6.23
CA LEU A 240 -4.50 17.67 6.35
C LEU A 240 -4.74 17.39 7.84
N PRO A 241 -6.00 17.42 8.32
CA PRO A 241 -6.30 17.21 9.73
C PRO A 241 -5.84 15.84 10.23
N GLY A 242 -5.45 15.75 11.50
CA GLY A 242 -5.18 14.46 12.15
C GLY A 242 -6.35 13.49 12.04
N GLY A 243 -6.05 12.20 11.81
CA GLY A 243 -7.07 11.17 11.57
C GLY A 243 -7.55 11.06 10.11
N THR A 244 -7.03 11.90 9.21
CA THR A 244 -7.29 11.78 7.77
C THR A 244 -6.54 10.58 7.18
N LYS A 245 -7.26 9.70 6.48
CA LYS A 245 -6.71 8.59 5.69
C LYS A 245 -6.32 9.12 4.32
N ILE A 246 -5.10 8.83 3.88
CA ILE A 246 -4.59 9.21 2.57
C ILE A 246 -4.19 7.94 1.84
N GLY A 247 -4.88 7.62 0.74
CA GLY A 247 -4.47 6.62 -0.23
C GLY A 247 -3.71 7.29 -1.37
N TYR A 248 -2.78 6.57 -2.01
CA TYR A 248 -2.17 7.03 -3.25
C TYR A 248 -2.79 6.30 -4.45
N CYS A 249 -2.92 7.01 -5.57
CA CYS A 249 -3.39 6.48 -6.83
C CYS A 249 -2.19 6.16 -7.70
N ALA A 250 -1.73 4.91 -7.64
CA ALA A 250 -0.64 4.39 -8.48
C ALA A 250 -0.86 4.74 -9.97
N TRP A 251 -2.07 4.49 -10.48
CA TRP A 251 -2.43 4.80 -11.86
C TRP A 251 -2.21 6.27 -12.23
N GLY A 252 -2.55 7.19 -11.31
CA GLY A 252 -2.37 8.63 -11.53
C GLY A 252 -0.90 9.05 -11.47
N ILE A 253 -0.13 8.51 -10.52
CA ILE A 253 1.30 8.81 -10.37
C ILE A 253 2.07 8.42 -11.63
N TYR A 254 1.85 7.20 -12.15
CA TYR A 254 2.60 6.66 -13.29
C TYR A 254 2.13 7.16 -14.67
N ARG A 255 1.21 8.13 -14.70
CA ARG A 255 0.70 8.79 -15.91
C ARG A 255 0.75 10.31 -15.82
N ARG A 256 1.55 10.83 -14.88
CA ARG A 256 1.78 12.26 -14.72
C ARG A 256 2.50 12.82 -15.93
N ARG A 257 1.83 13.70 -16.68
CA ARG A 257 2.42 14.33 -17.88
C ARG A 257 3.60 15.24 -17.59
N ASP A 258 3.61 15.86 -16.41
CA ASP A 258 4.73 16.68 -15.94
C ASP A 258 6.01 15.85 -15.68
N ILE A 259 5.87 14.54 -15.41
CA ILE A 259 7.00 13.63 -15.19
C ILE A 259 7.33 12.86 -16.46
N PHE A 260 6.33 12.20 -17.05
CA PHE A 260 6.49 11.28 -18.17
C PHE A 260 6.31 11.94 -19.53
N GLY A 261 5.96 13.23 -19.62
CA GLY A 261 5.69 13.91 -20.89
C GLY A 261 4.22 13.87 -21.31
N ASP A 262 3.85 14.64 -22.33
CA ASP A 262 2.46 14.77 -22.78
C ASP A 262 1.86 13.45 -23.28
N ASP A 263 2.71 12.54 -23.72
CA ASP A 263 2.46 11.16 -24.14
C ASP A 263 2.48 10.15 -22.97
N ALA A 264 2.24 10.59 -21.72
CA ALA A 264 2.25 9.70 -20.54
C ALA A 264 1.22 8.56 -20.60
N ASP A 265 0.19 8.69 -21.43
CA ASP A 265 -0.83 7.66 -21.64
C ASP A 265 -0.45 6.66 -22.76
N GLU A 266 0.68 6.87 -23.44
CA GLU A 266 1.17 6.06 -24.55
C GLU A 266 2.37 5.19 -24.14
N PHE A 267 2.40 3.94 -24.65
CA PHE A 267 3.54 3.05 -24.48
C PHE A 267 4.66 3.45 -25.46
N ARG A 268 5.61 4.24 -24.96
CA ARG A 268 6.79 4.74 -25.69
C ARG A 268 8.09 4.41 -24.94
N PRO A 269 8.72 3.26 -25.22
CA PRO A 269 9.97 2.85 -24.57
C PRO A 269 11.14 3.82 -24.79
N GLU A 270 11.21 4.45 -25.97
CA GLU A 270 12.28 5.36 -26.39
C GLU A 270 12.42 6.56 -25.44
N ARG A 271 11.36 6.91 -24.72
CA ARG A 271 11.35 7.96 -23.69
C ARG A 271 12.41 7.76 -22.61
N TRP A 272 12.77 6.50 -22.30
CA TRP A 272 13.81 6.19 -21.31
C TRP A 272 15.23 6.31 -21.87
N VAL A 273 15.39 6.29 -23.20
CA VAL A 273 16.68 6.39 -23.89
C VAL A 273 16.99 7.84 -24.28
N GLU A 274 15.96 8.58 -24.68
CA GLU A 274 16.09 9.95 -25.20
C GLU A 274 16.01 11.03 -24.12
N ALA A 275 15.53 10.70 -22.92
CA ALA A 275 15.35 11.69 -21.87
C ALA A 275 16.69 12.29 -21.41
N PRO A 276 16.77 13.62 -21.20
CA PRO A 276 17.89 14.24 -20.51
C PRO A 276 18.11 13.62 -19.12
N GLU A 277 19.35 13.56 -18.66
CA GLU A 277 19.73 12.84 -17.43
C GLU A 277 18.90 13.25 -16.20
N GLU A 278 18.61 14.55 -16.01
CA GLU A 278 17.78 15.02 -14.90
C GLU A 278 16.34 14.47 -14.96
N LYS A 279 15.75 14.48 -16.16
CA LYS A 279 14.39 13.96 -16.39
C LYS A 279 14.36 12.44 -16.24
N LEU A 280 15.39 11.74 -16.72
CA LEU A 280 15.52 10.30 -16.56
C LEU A 280 15.54 9.92 -15.07
N ARG A 281 16.37 10.60 -14.27
CA ARG A 281 16.41 10.39 -12.81
C ARG A 281 15.05 10.63 -12.14
N LEU A 282 14.35 11.70 -12.51
CA LEU A 282 13.01 11.98 -11.99
C LEU A 282 12.00 10.87 -12.33
N MET A 283 12.06 10.36 -13.56
CA MET A 283 11.21 9.26 -14.02
C MET A 283 11.53 7.95 -13.28
N GLU A 284 12.81 7.62 -13.14
CA GLU A 284 13.30 6.45 -12.39
C GLU A 284 12.87 6.52 -10.92
N ASP A 285 13.16 7.63 -10.24
CA ASP A 285 12.79 7.87 -8.85
C ASP A 285 11.28 7.81 -8.61
N THR A 286 10.49 8.15 -9.62
CA THR A 286 9.03 8.07 -9.56
C THR A 286 8.54 6.65 -9.82
N LEU A 287 9.11 5.96 -10.80
CA LEU A 287 8.80 4.56 -11.10
C LEU A 287 9.13 3.66 -9.91
N GLU A 288 10.22 3.93 -9.18
CA GLU A 288 10.61 3.17 -7.98
C GLU A 288 9.52 3.09 -6.91
N LEU A 289 8.61 4.09 -6.87
CA LEU A 289 7.49 4.12 -5.93
C LEU A 289 6.52 2.94 -6.12
N VAL A 290 6.61 2.19 -7.23
CA VAL A 290 5.80 0.98 -7.44
C VAL A 290 6.08 -0.07 -6.38
N PHE A 291 7.30 -0.05 -5.83
CA PHE A 291 7.71 -0.90 -4.71
C PHE A 291 7.55 -0.21 -3.36
N GLY A 292 6.81 0.90 -3.27
CA GLY A 292 6.75 1.73 -2.08
C GLY A 292 8.05 2.50 -1.81
N TYR A 293 8.19 3.05 -0.61
CA TYR A 293 9.33 3.91 -0.28
C TYR A 293 9.70 3.81 1.21
N GLY A 294 10.94 4.20 1.53
CA GLY A 294 11.45 4.27 2.89
C GLY A 294 11.23 2.97 3.67
N ARG A 295 10.69 3.11 4.89
CA ARG A 295 10.52 1.96 5.80
C ARG A 295 9.42 0.98 5.39
N TRP A 296 8.59 1.36 4.43
CA TRP A 296 7.47 0.57 3.91
C TRP A 296 7.74 0.01 2.52
N GLN A 297 8.98 0.12 2.03
CA GLN A 297 9.38 -0.44 0.75
C GLN A 297 9.19 -1.97 0.74
N CYS A 298 8.71 -2.47 -0.40
CA CYS A 298 8.46 -3.88 -0.68
C CYS A 298 9.70 -4.71 -0.37
N LEU A 299 9.51 -5.78 0.40
CA LEU A 299 10.54 -6.76 0.71
C LEU A 299 11.00 -7.51 -0.54
N GLY A 300 10.05 -7.86 -1.43
CA GLY A 300 10.30 -8.65 -2.63
C GLY A 300 10.78 -7.88 -3.86
N LYS A 301 11.16 -6.59 -3.74
CA LYS A 301 11.61 -5.77 -4.89
C LYS A 301 12.71 -6.48 -5.69
N ASN A 302 13.71 -7.02 -5.01
CA ASN A 302 14.86 -7.64 -5.69
C ASN A 302 14.47 -8.91 -6.45
N ILE A 303 13.61 -9.75 -5.85
CA ILE A 303 13.08 -10.95 -6.50
C ILE A 303 12.29 -10.56 -7.75
N ALA A 304 11.33 -9.64 -7.62
CA ALA A 304 10.53 -9.16 -8.74
C ALA A 304 11.40 -8.56 -9.88
N MET A 305 12.45 -7.81 -9.55
CA MET A 305 13.37 -7.26 -10.56
C MET A 305 14.20 -8.37 -11.24
N MET A 306 14.63 -9.40 -10.51
CA MET A 306 15.31 -10.56 -11.11
C MET A 306 14.39 -11.30 -12.08
N GLU A 307 13.16 -11.56 -11.67
CA GLU A 307 12.14 -12.20 -12.51
C GLU A 307 11.92 -11.41 -13.81
N LEU A 308 11.63 -10.10 -13.69
CA LEU A 308 11.37 -9.22 -14.82
C LEU A 308 12.56 -9.16 -15.79
N ASN A 309 13.78 -8.99 -15.26
CA ASN A 309 14.98 -8.88 -16.10
C ASN A 309 15.30 -10.18 -16.83
N LYS A 310 15.05 -11.34 -16.22
CA LYS A 310 15.29 -12.64 -16.85
C LYS A 310 14.20 -12.99 -17.86
N VAL A 311 12.92 -12.87 -17.48
CA VAL A 311 11.80 -13.26 -18.33
C VAL A 311 11.73 -12.38 -19.57
N PHE A 312 11.90 -11.06 -19.43
CA PHE A 312 11.81 -10.14 -20.56
C PHE A 312 12.90 -10.41 -21.60
N VAL A 313 14.15 -10.61 -21.13
CA VAL A 313 15.28 -10.92 -22.01
C VAL A 313 15.06 -12.26 -22.71
N GLU A 314 14.65 -13.31 -22.00
CA GLU A 314 14.43 -14.63 -22.60
C GLU A 314 13.27 -14.62 -23.60
N LEU A 315 12.20 -13.86 -23.35
CA LEU A 315 11.09 -13.72 -24.29
C LEU A 315 11.52 -13.04 -25.59
N VAL A 316 12.17 -11.88 -25.51
CA VAL A 316 12.58 -11.10 -26.70
C VAL A 316 13.71 -11.80 -27.47
N ARG A 317 14.56 -12.57 -26.78
CA ARG A 317 15.66 -13.32 -27.41
C ARG A 317 15.17 -14.54 -28.19
N ARG A 318 14.06 -15.16 -27.78
CA ARG A 318 13.57 -16.43 -28.34
C ARG A 318 12.38 -16.30 -29.27
N PHE A 319 11.57 -15.26 -29.11
CA PHE A 319 10.27 -15.17 -29.78
C PHE A 319 10.03 -13.82 -30.45
N ASP A 320 9.42 -13.88 -31.62
CA ASP A 320 8.77 -12.74 -32.25
C ASP A 320 7.31 -12.67 -31.77
N LEU A 321 7.00 -11.67 -30.95
CA LEU A 321 5.69 -11.54 -30.32
C LEU A 321 4.76 -10.61 -31.12
N ALA A 322 3.53 -11.05 -31.34
CA ALA A 322 2.48 -10.23 -31.95
C ALA A 322 1.17 -10.33 -31.15
N VAL A 323 0.45 -9.21 -31.06
CA VAL A 323 -0.85 -9.17 -30.40
C VAL A 323 -1.91 -9.77 -31.32
N VAL A 324 -2.60 -10.82 -30.85
CA VAL A 324 -3.62 -11.54 -31.62
C VAL A 324 -4.79 -10.64 -32.01
N ASN A 325 -5.23 -9.75 -31.10
CA ASN A 325 -6.28 -8.77 -31.37
C ASN A 325 -5.87 -7.39 -30.87
N PRO A 326 -5.33 -6.51 -31.74
CA PRO A 326 -4.87 -5.19 -31.31
C PRO A 326 -6.01 -4.24 -30.87
N ILE A 327 -7.25 -4.50 -31.30
CA ILE A 327 -8.43 -3.69 -30.90
C ILE A 327 -8.88 -4.05 -29.48
N LYS A 328 -8.74 -5.33 -29.10
CA LYS A 328 -9.06 -5.84 -27.77
C LYS A 328 -7.91 -6.71 -27.24
N PRO A 329 -6.76 -6.10 -26.90
CA PRO A 329 -5.54 -6.84 -26.59
C PRO A 329 -5.59 -7.55 -25.24
N TRP A 330 -6.54 -7.18 -24.37
CA TRP A 330 -6.65 -7.69 -23.01
C TRP A 330 -8.10 -7.66 -22.52
N ASN A 331 -8.49 -8.66 -21.73
CA ASN A 331 -9.76 -8.67 -21.01
C ASN A 331 -9.57 -8.08 -19.60
N SER A 332 -9.87 -6.79 -19.42
CA SER A 332 -9.83 -6.16 -18.09
C SER A 332 -11.21 -6.19 -17.44
N THR A 333 -11.30 -6.76 -16.25
CA THR A 333 -12.41 -6.50 -15.34
C THR A 333 -12.25 -5.10 -14.75
N LYS A 334 -12.72 -4.07 -15.46
CA LYS A 334 -12.94 -2.73 -14.87
C LYS A 334 -14.09 -2.82 -13.86
N ARG A 335 -13.83 -3.31 -12.65
CA ARG A 335 -14.79 -3.21 -11.55
C ARG A 335 -14.81 -1.76 -11.06
N ARG A 336 -15.54 -0.89 -11.75
CA ARG A 336 -15.87 0.45 -11.25
C ARG A 336 -16.67 0.23 -9.97
N SER A 337 -16.12 0.61 -8.81
CA SER A 337 -16.79 0.50 -7.52
C SER A 337 -18.05 1.39 -7.42
N PHE A 338 -18.28 2.27 -8.39
CA PHE A 338 -19.48 3.08 -8.53
C PHE A 338 -19.87 3.18 -10.01
N PRO A 339 -21.16 3.00 -10.38
CA PRO A 339 -21.63 3.31 -11.72
C PRO A 339 -21.40 4.79 -12.02
N ALA A 340 -21.00 5.10 -13.24
CA ALA A 340 -21.05 6.48 -13.72
C ALA A 340 -22.52 6.86 -13.81
N VAL A 341 -22.92 7.90 -13.08
CA VAL A 341 -24.10 8.68 -13.39
C VAL A 341 -23.76 9.61 -14.55
#